data_AF-A0AAF0E3M4-F1
#
_entry.id   AF-A0AAF0E3M4-F1
#
_cell.length_a   1.000
_cell.length_b   1.000
_cell.length_c   1.000
_cell.angle_alpha   90.00
_cell.angle_beta   90.00
_cell.angle_gamma   90.00
#
_symmetry.space_group_name_H-M   'P 1'
#
loop_
_entity.id
_entity.type
_entity.pdbx_description
1 polymer ?
#
loop_
_entity_poly.entity_id
_entity_poly.type
_entity_poly.pdbx_seq_one_letter_code
_entity_poly.pdbx_strand_id
1 'polypeptide(L)'
;MATSKADSLKEFYGIPTTPKAAEAPAEAAAPAPPPSLNELATSRPLGELLQLSSQRLDAVRDLYADRQSLVYNHHQELVGASETVGDMRRGIEALAPSRASLEQQLEQMRQQPAAPPAAAPEAAPWLDEVAPVIELPWTLRRILDARTPTSVAEAEAALQAHAPILAAWVEARVAGADELQRTCQDMIAEAQRHS
;
A
#
# COMPACT_ATOMS: atom_id res chain seq x y z
N MET A 1 23.70 -3.85 16.82
CA MET A 1 23.99 -4.12 15.39
C MET A 1 22.72 -3.77 14.63
N ALA A 2 22.70 -2.65 13.93
CA ALA A 2 21.50 -2.18 13.24
C ALA A 2 21.31 -2.98 11.95
N THR A 3 20.22 -3.74 11.84
CA THR A 3 19.82 -4.44 10.62
C THR A 3 19.48 -3.40 9.55
N SER A 4 20.12 -3.49 8.40
CA SER A 4 19.87 -2.58 7.28
C SER A 4 18.43 -2.77 6.79
N LYS A 5 17.74 -1.66 6.47
CA LYS A 5 16.38 -1.68 5.89
C LYS A 5 16.32 -2.52 4.60
N ALA A 6 17.45 -2.62 3.90
CA ALA A 6 17.59 -3.48 2.74
C ALA A 6 17.49 -4.98 3.08
N ASP A 7 17.88 -5.40 4.28
CA ASP A 7 17.84 -6.81 4.69
C ASP A 7 16.45 -7.21 5.17
N SER A 8 15.71 -6.32 5.87
CA SER A 8 14.30 -6.57 6.21
C SER A 8 13.38 -6.65 4.99
N LEU A 9 13.66 -5.87 3.93
CA LEU A 9 12.87 -5.96 2.69
C LEU A 9 13.12 -7.29 1.97
N LYS A 10 14.35 -7.78 1.96
CA LYS A 10 14.67 -9.07 1.34
C LYS A 10 14.06 -10.25 2.10
N GLU A 11 13.99 -10.15 3.43
CA GLU A 11 13.32 -11.13 4.29
C GLU A 11 11.80 -11.15 4.04
N PHE A 12 11.18 -9.97 3.86
CA PHE A 12 9.76 -9.86 3.53
C PHE A 12 9.38 -10.46 2.17
N TYR A 13 10.27 -10.35 1.17
CA TYR A 13 10.07 -10.93 -0.17
C TYR A 13 10.64 -12.35 -0.32
N GLY A 14 11.11 -12.98 0.75
CA GLY A 14 11.61 -14.36 0.72
C GLY A 14 12.89 -14.55 -0.12
N ILE A 15 13.64 -13.48 -0.37
CA ILE A 15 14.89 -13.53 -1.13
C ILE A 15 16.02 -13.86 -0.13
N PRO A 16 16.65 -15.04 -0.20
CA PRO A 16 17.66 -15.44 0.78
C PRO A 16 18.85 -14.45 0.75
N THR A 17 19.09 -13.77 1.88
CA THR A 17 20.09 -12.69 2.03
C THR A 17 21.47 -13.19 2.38
N THR A 18 21.59 -14.45 2.76
CA THR A 18 22.83 -15.19 2.76
C THR A 18 22.86 -15.99 1.48
N PRO A 19 24.01 -16.10 0.76
CA PRO A 19 24.20 -17.30 -0.02
C PRO A 19 24.12 -18.41 1.02
N LYS A 20 22.95 -19.06 1.13
CA LYS A 20 22.87 -20.41 1.66
C LYS A 20 23.99 -21.08 0.90
N ALA A 21 25.12 -21.32 1.59
CA ALA A 21 26.20 -22.14 1.09
C ALA A 21 25.45 -23.26 0.42
N ALA A 22 25.60 -23.35 -0.90
CA ALA A 22 24.95 -24.40 -1.64
C ALA A 22 25.19 -25.62 -0.78
N GLU A 23 24.11 -26.18 -0.21
CA GLU A 23 24.06 -27.61 -0.08
C GLU A 23 24.27 -28.01 -1.52
N ALA A 24 25.56 -28.15 -1.88
CA ALA A 24 25.99 -28.94 -2.99
C ALA A 24 25.08 -30.15 -2.85
N PRO A 25 24.23 -30.44 -3.86
CA PRO A 25 23.34 -31.58 -3.78
C PRO A 25 24.21 -32.68 -3.27
N ALA A 26 23.93 -33.16 -2.04
CA ALA A 26 24.79 -34.11 -1.35
C ALA A 26 25.09 -35.14 -2.42
N GLU A 27 26.36 -35.18 -2.85
CA GLU A 27 26.75 -35.96 -4.01
C GLU A 27 26.36 -37.37 -3.61
N ALA A 28 25.19 -37.79 -4.11
CA ALA A 28 24.55 -38.99 -3.68
C ALA A 28 25.48 -40.04 -4.24
N ALA A 29 26.39 -40.51 -3.40
CA ALA A 29 27.39 -41.50 -3.74
C ALA A 29 26.63 -42.54 -4.56
N ALA A 30 26.98 -42.64 -5.84
CA ALA A 30 26.22 -43.43 -6.78
C ALA A 30 25.96 -44.79 -6.11
N PRO A 31 24.70 -45.22 -5.98
CA PRO A 31 24.41 -46.47 -5.28
C PRO A 31 25.25 -47.55 -5.94
N ALA A 32 25.96 -48.34 -5.12
CA ALA A 32 26.81 -49.42 -5.61
C ALA A 32 26.06 -50.20 -6.70
N PRO A 33 26.74 -50.60 -7.80
CA PRO A 33 26.08 -51.24 -8.92
C PRO A 33 25.24 -52.41 -8.40
N PRO A 34 23.95 -52.50 -8.79
CA PRO A 34 23.10 -53.58 -8.31
C PRO A 34 23.76 -54.92 -8.66
N PRO A 35 23.72 -55.92 -7.76
CA PRO A 35 24.32 -57.22 -8.02
C PRO A 35 23.74 -57.81 -9.31
N SER A 36 24.60 -58.44 -10.09
CA SER A 36 24.19 -58.99 -11.38
C SER A 36 23.16 -60.12 -11.17
N LEU A 37 22.29 -60.36 -12.16
CA LEU A 37 21.22 -61.36 -12.04
C LEU A 37 21.78 -62.77 -11.76
N ASN A 38 22.97 -63.07 -12.31
CA ASN A 38 23.69 -64.31 -12.04
C ASN A 38 24.16 -64.41 -10.57
N GLU A 39 24.71 -63.33 -10.00
CA GLU A 39 25.11 -63.32 -8.58
C GLU A 39 23.91 -63.53 -7.66
N LEU A 40 22.77 -62.91 -7.96
CA LEU A 40 21.52 -63.07 -7.21
C LEU A 40 20.95 -64.48 -7.32
N ALA A 41 21.00 -65.08 -8.52
CA ALA A 41 20.51 -66.43 -8.77
C ALA A 41 21.35 -67.51 -8.06
N THR A 42 22.65 -67.27 -7.87
CA THR A 42 23.54 -68.20 -7.15
C THR A 42 23.60 -67.99 -5.64
N SER A 43 23.30 -66.78 -5.15
CA SER A 43 23.48 -66.41 -3.73
C SER A 43 22.21 -66.48 -2.89
N ARG A 44 21.01 -66.47 -3.50
CA ARG A 44 19.74 -66.41 -2.76
C ARG A 44 18.74 -67.49 -3.18
N PRO A 45 17.92 -68.01 -2.26
CA PRO A 45 16.85 -68.95 -2.58
C PRO A 45 15.71 -68.24 -3.35
N LEU A 46 14.98 -69.01 -4.17
CA LEU A 46 13.91 -68.50 -5.05
C LEU A 46 12.84 -67.69 -4.30
N GLY A 47 12.47 -68.09 -3.09
CA GLY A 47 11.46 -67.39 -2.29
C GLY A 47 11.87 -65.96 -1.91
N GLU A 48 13.15 -65.75 -1.57
CA GLU A 48 13.68 -64.42 -1.29
C GLU A 48 13.76 -63.56 -2.55
N LEU A 49 14.09 -64.17 -3.71
CA LEU A 49 14.10 -63.46 -4.99
C LEU A 49 12.70 -62.99 -5.41
N LEU A 50 11.66 -63.80 -5.17
CA LEU A 50 10.27 -63.42 -5.43
C LEU A 50 9.76 -62.33 -4.48
N GLN A 51 10.15 -62.38 -3.21
CA GLN A 51 9.83 -61.30 -2.26
C GLN A 51 10.53 -60.00 -2.64
N LEU A 52 11.82 -60.07 -2.99
CA LEU A 52 12.58 -58.91 -3.45
C LEU A 52 11.98 -58.34 -4.75
N SER A 53 11.56 -59.19 -5.70
CA SER A 53 10.95 -58.72 -6.94
C SER A 53 9.60 -58.05 -6.68
N SER A 54 8.77 -58.60 -5.79
CA SER A 54 7.52 -57.95 -5.36
C SER A 54 7.78 -56.58 -4.75
N GLN A 55 8.71 -56.49 -3.78
CA GLN A 55 9.07 -55.23 -3.14
C GLN A 55 9.60 -54.19 -4.14
N ARG A 56 10.39 -54.63 -5.12
CA ARG A 56 10.89 -53.75 -6.18
C ARG A 56 9.80 -53.30 -7.13
N LEU A 57 8.84 -54.16 -7.47
CA LEU A 57 7.68 -53.78 -8.27
C LEU A 57 6.82 -52.75 -7.54
N ASP A 58 6.60 -52.91 -6.24
CA ASP A 58 5.87 -51.93 -5.43
C ASP A 58 6.62 -50.59 -5.39
N ALA A 59 7.94 -50.61 -5.15
CA ALA A 59 8.77 -49.40 -5.21
C ALA A 59 8.74 -48.71 -6.59
N VAL A 60 8.70 -49.48 -7.69
CA VAL A 60 8.57 -48.90 -9.04
C VAL A 60 7.20 -48.25 -9.22
N ARG A 61 6.14 -48.83 -8.66
CA ARG A 61 4.78 -48.25 -8.73
C ARG A 61 4.68 -46.98 -7.91
N ASP A 62 5.26 -46.95 -6.72
CA ASP A 62 5.33 -45.75 -5.87
C ASP A 62 6.12 -44.65 -6.57
N LEU A 63 7.29 -44.97 -7.13
CA LEU A 63 8.12 -44.01 -7.87
C LEU A 63 7.40 -43.48 -9.12
N TYR A 64 6.57 -44.30 -9.76
CA TYR A 64 5.72 -43.86 -10.87
C TYR A 64 4.62 -42.91 -10.41
N ALA A 65 3.98 -43.19 -9.26
CA ALA A 65 2.99 -42.30 -8.64
C ALA A 65 3.61 -40.96 -8.22
N ASP A 66 4.80 -40.99 -7.61
CA ASP A 66 5.55 -39.79 -7.22
C ASP A 66 5.97 -38.97 -8.44
N ARG A 67 6.49 -39.62 -9.48
CA ARG A 67 6.82 -38.96 -10.75
C ARG A 67 5.58 -38.31 -11.35
N GLN A 68 4.44 -39.01 -11.36
CA GLN A 68 3.20 -38.47 -11.90
C GLN A 68 2.72 -37.28 -11.06
N SER A 69 2.76 -37.37 -9.74
CA SER A 69 2.44 -36.25 -8.84
C SER A 69 3.34 -35.05 -9.09
N LEU A 70 4.66 -35.25 -9.18
CA LEU A 70 5.61 -34.18 -9.44
C LEU A 70 5.41 -33.56 -10.83
N VAL A 71 5.28 -34.38 -11.87
CA VAL A 71 5.15 -33.90 -13.26
C VAL A 71 3.82 -33.21 -13.48
N TYR A 72 2.73 -33.62 -12.84
CA TYR A 72 1.42 -33.02 -13.08
C TYR A 72 1.09 -31.94 -12.07
N ASN A 73 1.18 -32.19 -10.76
CA ASN A 73 0.79 -31.19 -9.76
C ASN A 73 1.76 -30.01 -9.79
N HIS A 74 3.06 -30.28 -9.67
CA HIS A 74 4.02 -29.20 -9.60
C HIS A 74 4.18 -28.45 -10.92
N HIS A 75 4.04 -29.13 -12.06
CA HIS A 75 4.08 -28.43 -13.36
C HIS A 75 2.90 -27.47 -13.53
N GLN A 76 1.68 -27.89 -13.16
CA GLN A 76 0.52 -27.01 -13.26
C GLN A 76 0.65 -25.81 -12.33
N GLU A 77 1.20 -26.00 -11.13
CA GLU A 77 1.55 -24.89 -10.23
C GLU A 77 2.59 -23.96 -10.82
N LEU A 78 3.67 -24.49 -11.42
CA LEU A 78 4.71 -23.68 -12.05
C LEU A 78 4.19 -22.91 -13.28
N VAL A 79 3.33 -23.54 -14.09
CA VAL A 79 2.68 -22.89 -15.22
C VAL A 79 1.76 -21.77 -14.72
N GLY A 80 0.91 -22.04 -13.73
CA GLY A 80 0.03 -21.01 -13.15
C GLY A 80 0.80 -19.86 -12.49
N ALA A 81 1.92 -20.15 -11.81
CA ALA A 81 2.81 -19.12 -11.27
C ALA A 81 3.46 -18.31 -12.40
N SER A 82 3.91 -18.95 -13.47
CA SER A 82 4.48 -18.28 -14.65
C SER A 82 3.46 -17.39 -15.36
N GLU A 83 2.21 -17.84 -15.49
CA GLU A 83 1.12 -17.04 -16.05
C GLU A 83 0.84 -15.81 -15.17
N THR A 84 0.76 -15.99 -13.86
CA THR A 84 0.58 -14.89 -12.90
C THR A 84 1.70 -13.86 -12.99
N VAL A 85 2.96 -14.29 -13.07
CA VAL A 85 4.11 -13.40 -13.27
C VAL A 85 4.02 -12.67 -14.62
N GLY A 86 3.57 -13.36 -15.66
CA GLY A 86 3.30 -12.77 -16.97
C GLY A 86 2.22 -11.68 -16.91
N ASP A 87 1.13 -11.92 -16.18
CA ASP A 87 0.05 -10.95 -15.98
C ASP A 87 0.52 -9.74 -15.18
N MET A 88 1.27 -9.97 -14.09
CA MET A 88 1.87 -8.90 -13.30
C MET A 88 2.80 -8.04 -14.15
N ARG A 89 3.63 -8.66 -15.00
CA ARG A 89 4.54 -7.93 -15.90
C ARG A 89 3.77 -7.08 -16.91
N ARG A 90 2.74 -7.65 -17.54
CA ARG A 90 1.86 -6.90 -18.46
C ARG A 90 1.15 -5.74 -17.75
N GLY A 91 0.70 -5.95 -16.52
CA GLY A 91 0.13 -4.88 -15.69
C GLY A 91 1.11 -3.75 -15.43
N ILE A 92 2.37 -4.07 -15.06
CA ILE A 92 3.43 -3.08 -14.87
C ILE A 92 3.75 -2.33 -16.18
N GLU A 93 3.84 -3.03 -17.30
CA GLU A 93 4.07 -2.42 -18.62
C GLU A 93 2.90 -1.49 -19.01
N ALA A 94 1.66 -1.84 -18.65
CA ALA A 94 0.49 -0.98 -18.86
C ALA A 94 0.48 0.27 -17.98
N LEU A 95 1.19 0.28 -16.84
CA LEU A 95 1.37 1.44 -15.96
C LEU A 95 2.47 2.40 -16.44
N ALA A 96 3.35 1.97 -17.35
CA ALA A 96 4.40 2.83 -17.92
C ALA A 96 3.87 4.11 -18.60
N PRO A 97 2.83 4.08 -19.46
CA PRO A 97 2.30 5.29 -20.08
C PRO A 97 1.63 6.25 -19.09
N SER A 98 0.96 5.74 -18.03
CA SER A 98 0.35 6.61 -17.02
C SER A 98 1.42 7.34 -16.21
N ARG A 99 2.52 6.65 -15.87
CA ARG A 99 3.68 7.27 -15.24
C ARG A 99 4.30 8.35 -16.13
N ALA A 100 4.52 8.06 -17.42
CA ALA A 100 5.07 9.04 -18.35
C ALA A 100 4.16 10.27 -18.51
N SER A 101 2.83 10.07 -18.54
CA SER A 101 1.84 11.14 -18.56
C SER A 101 1.92 12.04 -17.32
N LEU A 102 2.03 11.44 -16.13
CA LEU A 102 2.18 12.19 -14.87
C LEU A 102 3.50 12.97 -14.82
N GLU A 103 4.61 12.36 -15.26
CA GLU A 103 5.91 13.05 -15.35
C GLU A 103 5.82 14.25 -16.32
N GLN A 104 5.12 14.09 -17.45
CA GLN A 104 4.87 15.18 -18.39
C GLN A 104 3.98 16.29 -17.80
N GLN A 105 2.91 15.93 -17.08
CA GLN A 105 2.03 16.90 -16.41
C GLN A 105 2.77 17.68 -15.32
N LEU A 106 3.62 17.01 -14.55
CA LEU A 106 4.42 17.63 -13.50
C LEU A 106 5.46 18.58 -14.11
N GLU A 107 6.11 18.18 -15.20
CA GLU A 107 7.02 19.06 -15.92
C GLU A 107 6.27 20.25 -16.56
N GLN A 108 5.06 20.05 -17.09
CA GLN A 108 4.19 21.14 -17.52
C GLN A 108 3.86 22.10 -16.38
N MET A 109 3.45 21.60 -15.20
CA MET A 109 3.21 22.44 -14.03
C MET A 109 4.46 23.21 -13.59
N ARG A 110 5.64 22.60 -13.73
CA ARG A 110 6.92 23.24 -13.37
C ARG A 110 7.35 24.29 -14.38
N GLN A 111 7.12 24.03 -15.67
CA GLN A 111 7.47 24.93 -16.77
C GLN A 111 6.44 26.03 -16.98
N GLN A 112 5.20 25.79 -16.58
CA GLN A 112 4.18 26.82 -16.51
C GLN A 112 4.62 27.78 -15.42
N PRO A 113 5.18 28.94 -15.79
CA PRO A 113 5.40 29.98 -14.81
C PRO A 113 4.01 30.24 -14.24
N ALA A 114 3.89 30.45 -12.92
CA ALA A 114 2.74 31.16 -12.41
C ALA A 114 2.54 32.32 -13.38
N ALA A 115 1.40 32.36 -14.09
CA ALA A 115 1.11 33.46 -14.99
C ALA A 115 1.50 34.72 -14.22
N PRO A 116 2.32 35.63 -14.79
CA PRO A 116 2.69 36.84 -14.06
C PRO A 116 1.39 37.36 -13.47
N PRO A 117 1.30 37.55 -12.12
CA PRO A 117 0.04 37.95 -11.51
C PRO A 117 -0.40 39.13 -12.34
N ALA A 118 -1.53 38.99 -13.04
CA ALA A 118 -2.07 40.04 -13.88
C ALA A 118 -2.06 41.28 -13.01
N ALA A 119 -1.12 42.20 -13.29
CA ALA A 119 -0.62 43.25 -12.40
C ALA A 119 -1.03 43.05 -10.92
N ALA A 120 -0.12 42.56 -10.06
CA ALA A 120 -0.34 42.49 -8.61
C ALA A 120 -1.23 43.68 -8.18
N PRO A 121 -2.50 43.45 -7.81
CA PRO A 121 -3.34 44.55 -7.39
C PRO A 121 -2.60 45.10 -6.18
N GLU A 122 -2.27 46.39 -6.21
CA GLU A 122 -1.82 47.12 -5.03
C GLU A 122 -2.57 46.56 -3.84
N ALA A 123 -1.85 46.07 -2.82
CA ALA A 123 -2.40 45.35 -1.66
C ALA A 123 -3.76 45.94 -1.31
N ALA A 124 -4.81 45.20 -1.71
CA ALA A 124 -6.08 45.87 -1.92
C ALA A 124 -6.60 46.30 -0.54
N PRO A 125 -6.89 47.59 -0.33
CA PRO A 125 -7.16 48.15 1.01
C PRO A 125 -8.36 47.48 1.72
N TRP A 126 -9.19 46.76 0.97
CA TRP A 126 -10.31 45.97 1.51
C TRP A 126 -9.87 44.65 2.18
N LEU A 127 -8.64 44.18 1.96
CA LEU A 127 -8.15 42.93 2.55
C LEU A 127 -8.09 43.05 4.08
N ASP A 128 -7.75 44.22 4.61
CA ASP A 128 -7.75 44.49 6.05
C ASP A 128 -9.17 44.49 6.65
N GLU A 129 -10.18 44.82 5.84
CA GLU A 129 -11.59 44.80 6.24
C GLU A 129 -12.19 43.38 6.17
N VAL A 130 -11.70 42.55 5.26
CA VAL A 130 -12.20 41.18 4.99
C VAL A 130 -11.47 40.12 5.84
N ALA A 131 -10.19 40.30 6.12
CA ALA A 131 -9.37 39.41 6.93
C ALA A 131 -10.00 39.01 8.29
N PRO A 132 -10.51 39.94 9.12
CA PRO A 132 -11.08 39.56 10.41
C PRO A 132 -12.35 38.70 10.30
N VAL A 133 -13.10 38.81 9.19
CA VAL A 133 -14.31 38.03 8.96
C VAL A 133 -13.98 36.61 8.45
N ILE A 134 -12.94 36.47 7.62
CA ILE A 134 -12.47 35.16 7.15
C ILE A 134 -11.81 34.37 8.27
N GLU A 135 -11.09 35.03 9.17
CA GLU A 135 -10.44 34.36 10.31
C GLU A 135 -11.41 34.02 11.45
N LEU A 136 -12.66 34.46 11.37
CA LEU A 136 -13.67 34.29 12.42
C LEU A 136 -13.88 32.83 12.89
N PRO A 137 -13.95 31.81 12.00
CA PRO A 137 -14.05 30.42 12.45
C PRO A 137 -12.85 29.97 13.28
N TRP A 138 -11.64 30.44 12.95
CA TRP A 138 -10.43 30.09 13.69
C TRP A 138 -10.36 30.81 15.03
N THR A 139 -10.79 32.07 15.09
CA THR A 139 -10.84 32.82 16.35
C THR A 139 -11.89 32.25 17.30
N LEU A 140 -13.08 31.89 16.81
CA LEU A 140 -14.11 31.21 17.60
C LEU A 140 -13.60 29.88 18.16
N ARG A 141 -12.96 29.06 17.32
CA ARG A 141 -12.39 27.78 17.75
C ARG A 141 -11.37 27.97 18.88
N ARG A 142 -10.49 28.95 18.74
CA ARG A 142 -9.48 29.27 19.76
C ARG A 142 -10.10 29.71 21.10
N ILE A 143 -11.16 30.51 21.06
CA ILE A 143 -11.87 30.98 22.28
C ILE A 143 -12.58 29.81 22.96
N LEU A 144 -13.26 28.97 22.18
CA LEU A 144 -13.97 27.79 22.69
C LEU A 144 -13.00 26.73 23.27
N ASP A 145 -11.83 26.55 22.65
CA ASP A 145 -10.79 25.63 23.11
C ASP A 145 -10.17 26.06 24.46
N ALA A 146 -10.24 27.34 24.83
CA ALA A 146 -9.73 27.84 26.10
C ALA A 146 -10.52 27.34 27.34
N ARG A 147 -11.72 26.76 27.14
CA ARG A 147 -12.59 26.15 28.18
C ARG A 147 -12.76 27.01 29.46
N THR A 148 -12.80 28.33 29.31
CA THR A 148 -13.11 29.26 30.40
C THR A 148 -14.63 29.31 30.61
N PRO A 149 -15.12 29.63 31.83
CA PRO A 149 -16.57 29.77 32.08
C PRO A 149 -17.22 30.90 31.26
N THR A 150 -16.43 31.80 30.68
CA THR A 150 -16.86 32.90 29.81
C THR A 150 -16.61 32.63 28.32
N SER A 151 -15.98 31.51 27.95
CA SER A 151 -15.58 31.22 26.56
C SER A 151 -16.74 31.25 25.57
N VAL A 152 -17.90 30.70 25.95
CA VAL A 152 -19.10 30.70 25.10
C VAL A 152 -19.65 32.13 24.91
N ALA A 153 -19.69 32.93 25.98
CA ALA A 153 -20.16 34.31 25.93
C ALA A 153 -19.20 35.22 25.12
N GLU A 154 -17.88 34.99 25.24
CA GLU A 154 -16.86 35.71 24.47
C GLU A 154 -16.89 35.33 22.98
N ALA A 155 -17.12 34.06 22.66
CA ALA A 155 -17.30 33.58 21.29
C ALA A 155 -18.57 34.16 20.65
N GLU A 156 -19.68 34.23 21.41
CA GLU A 156 -20.91 34.86 20.95
C GLU A 156 -20.75 36.36 20.72
N ALA A 157 -20.06 37.08 21.61
CA ALA A 157 -19.75 38.49 21.43
C ALA A 157 -18.88 38.73 20.18
N ALA A 158 -17.92 37.86 19.90
CA ALA A 158 -17.08 37.94 18.70
C ALA A 158 -17.90 37.70 17.42
N LEU A 159 -18.83 36.75 17.40
CA LEU A 159 -19.73 36.55 16.26
C LEU A 159 -20.69 37.73 16.08
N GLN A 160 -21.24 38.27 17.16
CA GLN A 160 -22.15 39.43 17.12
C GLN A 160 -21.46 40.69 16.57
N ALA A 161 -20.18 40.90 16.89
CA ALA A 161 -19.41 42.03 16.36
C ALA A 161 -19.30 42.03 14.82
N HIS A 162 -19.27 40.84 14.20
CA HIS A 162 -19.14 40.68 12.74
C HIS A 162 -20.44 40.26 12.03
N ALA A 163 -21.51 40.00 12.78
CA ALA A 163 -22.83 39.67 12.27
C ALA A 163 -23.39 40.63 11.20
N PRO A 164 -23.29 41.97 11.33
CA PRO A 164 -23.82 42.88 10.30
C PRO A 164 -23.05 42.80 8.98
N ILE A 165 -21.74 42.50 9.04
CA ILE A 165 -20.90 42.36 7.84
C ILE A 165 -21.24 41.05 7.11
N LEU A 166 -21.38 39.94 7.86
CA LEU A 166 -21.81 38.66 7.30
C LEU A 166 -23.21 38.76 6.69
N ALA A 167 -24.15 39.44 7.35
CA ALA A 167 -25.49 39.66 6.81
C ALA A 167 -25.46 40.46 5.50
N ALA A 168 -24.66 41.53 5.43
CA ALA A 168 -24.48 42.30 4.20
C ALA A 168 -23.85 41.46 3.06
N TRP A 169 -22.95 40.53 3.38
CA TRP A 169 -22.35 39.63 2.38
C TRP A 169 -23.33 38.57 1.87
N VAL A 170 -24.21 38.07 2.74
CA VAL A 170 -25.30 37.17 2.38
C VAL A 170 -26.31 37.88 1.48
N GLU A 171 -26.71 39.11 1.83
CA GLU A 171 -27.59 39.95 0.99
C GLU A 171 -26.96 40.25 -0.38
N ALA A 172 -25.65 40.52 -0.41
CA ALA A 172 -24.88 40.72 -1.63
C ALA A 172 -24.60 39.42 -2.41
N ARG A 173 -25.05 38.25 -1.91
CA ARG A 173 -24.81 36.91 -2.49
C ARG A 173 -23.33 36.60 -2.75
N VAL A 174 -22.46 36.98 -1.81
CA VAL A 174 -21.05 36.59 -1.85
C VAL A 174 -20.96 35.08 -1.68
N ALA A 175 -20.26 34.41 -2.61
CA ALA A 175 -20.10 32.97 -2.60
C ALA A 175 -19.47 32.50 -1.28
N GLY A 176 -20.14 31.57 -0.58
CA GLY A 176 -19.66 31.00 0.68
C GLY A 176 -19.96 31.81 1.95
N ALA A 177 -20.55 33.01 1.85
CA ALA A 177 -20.90 33.82 3.04
C ALA A 177 -21.98 33.15 3.91
N ASP A 178 -22.99 32.54 3.28
CA ASP A 178 -24.02 31.75 3.97
C ASP A 178 -23.43 30.55 4.73
N GLU A 179 -22.47 29.86 4.12
CA GLU A 179 -21.82 28.68 4.70
C GLU A 179 -20.90 29.06 5.86
N LEU A 180 -20.18 30.17 5.72
CA LEU A 180 -19.36 30.74 6.78
C LEU A 180 -20.22 31.14 8.00
N GLN A 181 -21.33 31.84 7.76
CA GLN A 181 -22.24 32.25 8.83
C GLN A 181 -22.82 31.05 9.58
N ARG A 182 -23.29 30.02 8.86
CA ARG A 182 -23.81 28.79 9.47
C ARG A 182 -22.76 28.07 10.29
N THR A 183 -21.56 27.91 9.74
CA THR A 183 -20.45 27.23 10.42
C THR A 183 -20.14 27.89 11.76
N CYS A 184 -20.12 29.23 11.82
CA CYS A 184 -19.87 29.97 13.05
C CYS A 184 -20.99 29.82 14.07
N GLN A 185 -22.26 29.81 13.62
CA GLN A 185 -23.43 29.58 14.48
C GLN A 185 -23.46 28.14 15.03
N ASP A 186 -23.15 27.16 14.19
CA ASP A 186 -23.12 25.74 14.56
C ASP A 186 -22.04 25.47 15.61
N MET A 187 -20.86 26.09 15.49
CA MET A 187 -19.78 25.98 16.47
C MET A 187 -20.19 26.48 17.87
N ILE A 188 -20.91 27.60 17.94
CA ILE A 188 -21.40 28.14 19.22
C ILE A 188 -22.53 27.26 19.77
N ALA A 189 -23.46 26.81 18.93
CA ALA A 189 -24.55 25.92 19.33
C ALA A 189 -24.03 24.54 19.78
N GLU A 190 -22.93 24.05 19.21
CA GLU A 190 -22.24 22.85 19.68
C GLU A 190 -21.56 23.07 21.03
N ALA A 191 -20.87 24.20 21.22
CA ALA A 191 -20.26 24.53 22.50
C ALA A 191 -21.28 24.68 23.64
N GLN A 192 -22.44 25.30 23.38
CA GLN A 192 -23.55 25.43 24.34
C GLN A 192 -24.18 24.08 24.74
N ARG A 193 -24.12 23.07 23.86
CA ARG A 193 -24.62 21.72 24.16
C ARG A 193 -23.67 20.90 25.03
N HIS A 194 -22.38 21.27 25.05
CA HIS A 194 -21.31 20.54 25.74
C HIS A 194 -20.74 21.30 26.96
N SER A 195 -21.20 22.53 27.23
CA SER A 195 -20.93 23.31 28.44
C SER A 195 -21.92 23.00 29.55
#